data_AF-A0A1F9RZQ9-F1
#
_entry.id   AF-A0A1F9RZQ9-F1
#
_cell.length_a   1.000
_cell.length_b   1.000
_cell.length_c   1.000
_cell.angle_alpha   90.00
_cell.angle_beta   90.00
_cell.angle_gamma   90.00
#
_symmetry.space_group_name_H-M   'P 1'
#
loop_
_entity.id
_entity.type
_entity.pdbx_description
1 polymer ?
#
loop_
_entity_poly.entity_id
_entity_poly.type
_entity_poly.pdbx_seq_one_letter_code
_entity_poly.pdbx_strand_id
1 'polypeptide(L)'
;MNDFLKNLRSSNKKETSDPKKKLDGHYYPQNDRRKIQDRRPNSSEVLDIFLTCLTDILPKLNENASLLAHHFEKIVCANDLLNEAKIRRHNAVSNFLDNLNQLFKTEFSNAEGKNFKATTSYASGTHYTKDQILSIIKSMRKNEATFAAIADYLKGKGIPTFSGRGEWHAQTVHRLCK
;
A
#
# COMPACT_ATOMS: atom_id res chain seq x y z
N MET A 1 -3.59 19.29 1.81
CA MET A 1 -5.03 19.04 1.52
C MET A 1 -5.91 19.95 2.38
N ASN A 2 -5.71 21.28 2.32
CA ASN A 2 -6.47 22.26 3.13
C ASN A 2 -6.82 23.54 2.36
N ASP A 3 -6.18 23.82 1.22
CA ASP A 3 -6.43 25.05 0.45
C ASP A 3 -7.74 25.01 -0.35
N PHE A 4 -8.20 23.82 -0.75
CA PHE A 4 -9.44 23.67 -1.52
C PHE A 4 -10.68 24.04 -0.68
N LEU A 5 -10.69 23.72 0.61
CA LEU A 5 -11.80 24.03 1.52
C LEU A 5 -11.79 25.50 2.00
N LYS A 6 -10.65 26.19 1.90
CA LYS A 6 -10.51 27.57 2.34
C LYS A 6 -11.16 28.55 1.35
N ASN A 7 -11.04 28.29 0.05
CA ASN A 7 -11.69 29.08 -1.00
C ASN A 7 -13.22 28.92 -1.06
N LEU A 8 -13.76 27.80 -0.57
CA LEU A 8 -15.21 27.58 -0.49
C LEU A 8 -15.87 28.28 0.71
N ARG A 9 -15.11 28.69 1.73
CA ARG A 9 -15.64 29.39 2.92
C ARG A 9 -15.59 30.91 2.82
N SER A 10 -14.75 31.49 1.97
CA SER A 10 -14.55 32.95 1.87
C SER A 10 -15.48 33.64 0.87
N SER A 11 -16.22 32.91 0.03
CA SER A 11 -17.07 33.51 -1.01
C SER A 11 -18.44 34.05 -0.54
N ASN A 12 -18.76 33.95 0.76
CA ASN A 12 -20.06 34.35 1.33
C ASN A 12 -19.98 35.48 2.37
N LYS A 13 -19.08 36.46 2.20
CA LYS A 13 -19.18 37.75 2.92
C LYS A 13 -19.65 38.85 1.96
N LYS A 14 -20.97 39.01 1.89
CA LYS A 14 -21.63 40.23 1.45
C LYS A 14 -21.39 41.28 2.53
N GLU A 15 -20.44 42.19 2.32
CA GLU A 15 -20.29 43.36 3.18
C GLU A 15 -21.49 44.30 2.94
N THR A 16 -22.29 44.44 3.99
CA THR A 16 -23.28 45.51 4.13
C THR A 16 -22.56 46.82 4.37
N SER A 17 -22.71 47.78 3.45
CA SER A 17 -22.41 49.19 3.72
C SER A 17 -23.50 50.08 3.11
N ASP A 18 -24.46 50.47 3.94
CA ASP A 18 -25.21 51.71 3.74
C ASP A 18 -24.47 52.84 4.46
N PRO A 19 -24.40 54.03 3.85
CA PRO A 19 -24.75 55.21 4.63
C PRO A 19 -25.79 56.07 3.89
N LYS A 20 -26.87 56.37 4.62
CA LYS A 20 -27.90 57.35 4.28
C LYS A 20 -27.29 58.70 3.90
N LYS A 21 -27.71 59.26 2.76
CA LYS A 21 -27.72 60.71 2.52
C LYS A 21 -29.13 61.10 2.06
N LYS A 22 -29.85 61.82 2.92
CA LYS A 22 -31.14 62.43 2.59
C LYS A 22 -30.90 63.57 1.59
N LEU A 23 -31.74 63.70 0.56
CA LEU A 23 -32.33 65.00 0.22
C LEU A 23 -33.53 64.84 -0.72
N ASP A 24 -34.45 65.75 -0.49
CA ASP A 24 -35.84 65.83 -0.89
C ASP A 24 -36.03 66.09 -2.39
N GLY A 25 -37.19 65.70 -2.94
CA GLY A 25 -37.50 65.91 -4.35
C GLY A 25 -38.74 65.16 -4.82
N HIS A 26 -39.92 65.64 -4.41
CA HIS A 26 -41.22 65.25 -4.95
C HIS A 26 -41.23 65.22 -6.49
N TYR A 27 -41.53 64.07 -7.12
CA TYR A 27 -42.15 64.02 -8.46
C TYR A 27 -42.60 62.57 -8.78
N TYR A 28 -43.77 62.18 -8.27
CA TYR A 28 -44.63 61.26 -9.03
C TYR A 28 -45.84 62.10 -9.42
N PRO A 29 -46.21 62.16 -10.71
CA PRO A 29 -46.90 61.01 -11.29
C PRO A 29 -46.62 60.79 -12.78
N GLN A 30 -46.45 59.54 -13.20
CA GLN A 30 -47.14 59.02 -14.39
C GLN A 30 -46.85 57.54 -14.59
N ASN A 31 -47.94 56.78 -14.69
CA ASN A 31 -47.97 55.42 -15.21
C ASN A 31 -47.59 55.44 -16.69
N ASP A 32 -46.31 55.64 -17.00
CA ASP A 32 -45.80 55.30 -18.32
C ASP A 32 -45.45 53.82 -18.30
N ARG A 33 -46.39 53.03 -18.81
CA ARG A 33 -46.19 51.65 -19.24
C ARG A 33 -45.03 51.63 -20.23
N ARG A 34 -43.79 51.59 -19.73
CA ARG A 34 -42.69 51.04 -20.49
C ARG A 34 -43.07 49.59 -20.74
N LYS A 35 -43.59 49.30 -21.94
CA LYS A 35 -43.43 47.97 -22.51
C LYS A 35 -41.92 47.76 -22.55
N ILE A 36 -41.40 47.10 -21.52
CA ILE A 36 -40.11 46.43 -21.59
C ILE A 36 -40.32 45.40 -22.69
N GLN A 37 -40.00 45.81 -23.91
CA GLN A 37 -39.88 44.89 -25.02
C GLN A 37 -38.78 43.94 -24.60
N ASP A 38 -39.14 42.66 -24.45
CA ASP A 38 -38.28 41.56 -24.08
C ASP A 38 -36.99 41.57 -24.91
N ARG A 39 -35.95 42.23 -24.39
CA ARG A 39 -34.56 41.92 -24.75
C ARG A 39 -34.08 40.82 -23.82
N ARG A 40 -34.74 39.66 -23.86
CA ARG A 40 -34.08 38.41 -23.47
C ARG A 40 -33.30 37.94 -24.70
N PRO A 41 -31.96 37.98 -24.70
CA PRO A 41 -31.22 37.33 -25.77
C PRO A 41 -31.43 35.82 -25.65
N ASN A 42 -32.00 35.21 -26.69
CA ASN A 42 -31.90 33.80 -27.11
C ASN A 42 -31.41 32.75 -26.10
N SER A 43 -31.99 32.69 -24.89
CA SER A 43 -31.67 31.64 -23.92
C SER A 43 -32.09 30.25 -24.42
N SER A 44 -33.10 30.18 -25.31
CA SER A 44 -33.52 28.95 -25.97
C SER A 44 -32.43 28.42 -26.91
N GLU A 45 -31.86 29.29 -27.74
CA GLU A 45 -30.89 28.89 -28.77
C GLU A 45 -29.60 28.34 -28.15
N VAL A 46 -29.14 28.91 -27.04
CA VAL A 46 -28.00 28.40 -26.27
C VAL A 46 -28.30 27.04 -25.64
N LEU A 47 -29.51 26.83 -25.14
CA LEU A 47 -29.94 25.53 -24.60
C LEU A 47 -30.10 24.48 -25.71
N ASP A 48 -30.57 24.88 -26.88
CA ASP A 48 -30.72 23.99 -28.04
C ASP A 48 -29.35 23.56 -28.60
N ILE A 49 -28.37 24.47 -28.64
CA ILE A 49 -26.96 24.15 -28.98
C ILE A 49 -26.34 23.21 -27.93
N PHE A 50 -26.64 23.43 -26.65
CA PHE A 50 -26.15 22.54 -25.58
C PHE A 50 -26.80 21.16 -25.64
N LEU A 51 -28.11 21.08 -25.89
CA LEU A 51 -28.84 19.83 -26.02
C LEU A 51 -28.35 19.04 -27.23
N THR A 52 -28.19 19.67 -28.39
CA THR A 52 -27.62 19.02 -29.58
C THR A 52 -26.20 18.49 -29.32
N CYS A 53 -25.35 19.29 -28.68
CA CYS A 53 -24.02 18.87 -28.25
C CYS A 53 -24.06 17.66 -27.29
N LEU A 54 -24.96 17.67 -26.30
CA LEU A 54 -25.17 16.52 -25.41
C LEU A 54 -25.65 15.28 -26.17
N THR A 55 -26.53 15.47 -27.16
CA THR A 55 -27.06 14.36 -27.96
C THR A 55 -25.95 13.69 -28.79
N ASP A 56 -24.95 14.46 -29.22
CA ASP A 56 -23.77 13.95 -29.94
C ASP A 56 -22.70 13.33 -29.04
N ILE A 57 -22.57 13.82 -27.80
CA ILE A 57 -21.55 13.35 -26.85
C ILE A 57 -22.00 12.09 -26.10
N LEU A 58 -23.29 11.97 -25.77
CA LEU A 58 -23.83 10.83 -25.02
C LEU A 58 -23.52 9.46 -25.67
N PRO A 59 -23.68 9.28 -27.00
CA PRO A 59 -23.31 8.03 -27.67
C PRO A 59 -21.82 7.71 -27.53
N LYS A 60 -20.95 8.72 -27.68
CA LYS A 60 -19.49 8.57 -27.55
C LYS A 60 -19.10 8.21 -26.12
N LEU A 61 -19.77 8.79 -25.13
CA LEU A 61 -19.56 8.45 -23.72
C LEU A 61 -20.00 7.01 -23.42
N ASN A 62 -21.14 6.60 -23.97
CA ASN A 62 -21.62 5.22 -23.83
C ASN A 62 -20.68 4.20 -24.50
N GLU A 63 -20.17 4.51 -25.68
CA GLU A 63 -19.18 3.68 -26.39
C GLU A 63 -17.88 3.59 -25.59
N ASN A 64 -17.37 4.72 -25.08
CA ASN A 64 -16.19 4.74 -24.22
C ASN A 64 -16.40 3.95 -22.93
N ALA A 65 -17.58 4.05 -22.30
CA ALA A 65 -17.92 3.29 -21.11
C ALA A 65 -17.95 1.77 -21.41
N SER A 66 -18.49 1.38 -22.58
CA SER A 66 -18.52 -0.01 -23.03
C SER A 66 -17.12 -0.55 -23.30
N LEU A 67 -16.27 0.25 -23.95
CA LEU A 67 -14.87 -0.09 -24.24
C LEU A 67 -14.06 -0.21 -22.94
N LEU A 68 -14.28 0.69 -21.99
CA LEU A 68 -13.65 0.65 -20.67
C LEU A 68 -14.06 -0.61 -19.90
N ALA A 69 -15.34 -0.98 -19.92
CA ALA A 69 -15.84 -2.21 -19.29
C ALA A 69 -15.15 -3.45 -19.87
N HIS A 70 -15.05 -3.55 -21.19
CA HIS A 70 -14.36 -4.65 -21.85
C HIS A 70 -12.85 -4.71 -21.52
N HIS A 71 -12.18 -3.56 -21.34
CA HIS A 71 -10.80 -3.55 -20.87
C HIS A 71 -10.67 -4.03 -19.43
N PHE A 72 -11.59 -3.65 -18.55
CA PHE A 72 -11.62 -4.17 -17.18
C PHE A 72 -11.84 -5.68 -17.15
N GLU A 73 -12.74 -6.22 -17.97
CA GLU A 73 -12.91 -7.67 -18.11
C GLU A 73 -11.61 -8.37 -18.50
N LYS A 74 -10.90 -7.85 -19.50
CA LYS A 74 -9.59 -8.38 -19.91
C LYS A 74 -8.56 -8.37 -18.78
N ILE A 75 -8.52 -7.29 -18.00
CA ILE A 75 -7.62 -7.17 -16.84
C ILE A 75 -7.98 -8.19 -15.76
N VAL A 76 -9.28 -8.38 -15.49
CA VAL A 76 -9.77 -9.39 -14.55
C VAL A 76 -9.36 -10.79 -15.00
N CYS A 77 -9.60 -11.15 -16.26
CA CYS A 77 -9.18 -12.45 -16.81
C CYS A 77 -7.66 -12.67 -16.69
N ALA A 78 -6.84 -11.65 -16.98
CA ALA A 78 -5.40 -11.74 -16.84
C ALA A 78 -4.96 -11.94 -15.37
N ASN A 79 -5.62 -11.25 -14.44
CA ASN A 79 -5.37 -11.42 -13.01
C ASN A 79 -5.79 -12.80 -12.50
N ASP A 80 -6.92 -13.33 -12.96
CA ASP A 80 -7.37 -14.67 -12.60
C ASP A 80 -6.36 -15.72 -13.06
N LEU A 81 -5.86 -15.62 -14.30
CA LEU A 81 -4.81 -16.51 -14.81
C LEU A 81 -3.53 -16.43 -13.97
N LEU A 82 -3.12 -15.21 -13.57
CA LEU A 82 -1.96 -15.02 -12.68
C LEU A 82 -2.20 -15.63 -11.30
N ASN A 83 -3.40 -15.49 -10.74
CA ASN A 83 -3.75 -16.07 -9.45
C ASN A 83 -3.75 -17.59 -9.51
N GLU A 84 -4.32 -18.18 -10.57
CA GLU A 84 -4.25 -19.63 -10.79
C GLU A 84 -2.80 -20.11 -10.93
N ALA A 85 -1.96 -19.39 -11.68
CA ALA A 85 -0.54 -19.73 -11.81
C ALA A 85 0.20 -19.68 -10.46
N LYS A 86 -0.10 -18.68 -9.63
CA LYS A 86 0.43 -18.58 -8.26
C LYS A 86 -0.02 -19.78 -7.41
N ILE A 87 -1.31 -20.15 -7.45
CA ILE A 87 -1.84 -21.30 -6.72
C ILE A 87 -1.13 -22.58 -7.18
N ARG A 88 -1.01 -22.81 -8.50
CA ARG A 88 -0.28 -23.95 -9.05
C ARG A 88 1.17 -24.01 -8.55
N ARG A 89 1.86 -22.86 -8.51
CA ARG A 89 3.22 -22.76 -7.96
C ARG A 89 3.25 -23.14 -6.48
N HIS A 90 2.33 -22.62 -5.66
CA HIS A 90 2.27 -22.94 -4.23
C HIS A 90 2.00 -24.43 -4.00
N ASN A 91 1.07 -25.02 -4.75
CA ASN A 91 0.78 -26.45 -4.69
C ASN A 91 1.98 -27.29 -5.13
N ALA A 92 2.68 -26.90 -6.20
CA ALA A 92 3.89 -27.60 -6.64
C ALA A 92 4.99 -27.57 -5.57
N VAL A 93 5.19 -26.42 -4.91
CA VAL A 93 6.14 -26.30 -3.79
C VAL A 93 5.69 -27.14 -2.59
N SER A 94 4.40 -27.14 -2.24
CA SER A 94 3.87 -27.98 -1.15
C SER A 94 4.12 -29.45 -1.45
N ASN A 95 3.73 -29.91 -2.64
CA ASN A 95 3.94 -31.29 -3.07
C ASN A 95 5.42 -31.68 -3.06
N PHE A 96 6.30 -30.77 -3.50
CA PHE A 96 7.73 -30.98 -3.41
C PHE A 96 8.22 -31.14 -1.97
N LEU A 97 7.79 -30.26 -1.06
CA LEU A 97 8.15 -30.35 0.36
C LEU A 97 7.55 -31.59 1.03
N ASP A 98 6.35 -31.99 0.66
CA ASP A 98 5.72 -33.21 1.15
C ASP A 98 6.48 -34.45 0.68
N ASN A 99 6.92 -34.47 -0.59
CA ASN A 99 7.77 -35.52 -1.12
C ASN A 99 9.14 -35.55 -0.43
N LEU A 100 9.75 -34.40 -0.17
CA LEU A 100 10.99 -34.34 0.62
C LEU A 100 10.78 -34.85 2.04
N ASN A 101 9.70 -34.44 2.70
CA ASN A 101 9.36 -34.91 4.04
C ASN A 101 9.13 -36.43 4.05
N GLN A 102 8.52 -37.00 3.01
CA GLN A 102 8.41 -38.45 2.85
C GLN A 102 9.78 -39.10 2.68
N LEU A 103 10.63 -38.59 1.79
CA LEU A 103 11.99 -39.10 1.59
C LEU A 103 12.78 -39.11 2.90
N PHE A 104 12.77 -38.00 3.64
CA PHE A 104 13.43 -37.90 4.94
C PHE A 104 12.77 -38.79 5.98
N LYS A 105 11.44 -38.91 6.04
CA LYS A 105 10.79 -39.87 6.95
C LYS A 105 11.22 -41.31 6.64
N THR A 106 11.38 -41.67 5.37
CA THR A 106 11.87 -42.98 4.95
C THR A 106 13.34 -43.19 5.32
N GLU A 107 14.21 -42.18 5.17
CA GLU A 107 15.62 -42.26 5.58
C GLU A 107 15.84 -42.22 7.10
N PHE A 108 15.02 -41.47 7.85
CA PHE A 108 15.10 -41.37 9.32
C PHE A 108 14.29 -42.43 10.06
N SER A 109 13.37 -43.17 9.42
CA SER A 109 12.75 -44.35 10.05
C SER A 109 13.73 -45.52 10.23
N ASN A 110 14.89 -45.51 9.55
CA ASN A 110 16.00 -46.43 9.82
C ASN A 110 16.98 -45.91 10.89
N ALA A 111 16.80 -44.70 11.41
CA ALA A 111 17.65 -44.12 12.45
C ALA A 111 16.77 -43.49 13.54
N GLU A 112 16.50 -44.27 14.59
CA GLU A 112 15.71 -43.86 15.75
C GLU A 112 16.08 -42.45 16.27
N GLY A 113 15.05 -41.63 16.42
CA GLY A 113 14.98 -40.59 17.45
C GLY A 113 15.83 -39.34 17.25
N LYS A 114 15.28 -38.33 16.58
CA LYS A 114 15.44 -36.91 17.00
C LYS A 114 14.35 -36.04 16.37
N ASN A 115 13.42 -35.62 17.20
CA ASN A 115 12.42 -34.59 16.90
C ASN A 115 13.13 -33.26 16.59
N PHE A 116 13.40 -32.98 15.32
CA PHE A 116 13.80 -31.64 14.88
C PHE A 116 12.57 -30.73 14.97
N LYS A 117 12.46 -29.98 16.06
CA LYS A 117 11.50 -28.88 16.16
C LYS A 117 11.95 -27.79 15.18
N ALA A 118 11.15 -27.57 14.14
CA ALA A 118 11.33 -26.49 13.20
C ALA A 118 11.32 -25.16 13.98
N THR A 119 12.51 -24.57 14.14
CA THR A 119 12.66 -23.21 14.66
C THR A 119 12.72 -22.28 13.47
N THR A 120 11.81 -21.30 13.48
CA THR A 120 11.66 -20.22 12.52
C THR A 120 13.02 -19.59 12.20
N SER A 121 13.55 -19.91 11.03
CA SER A 121 14.80 -19.34 10.51
C SER A 121 14.54 -17.88 10.13
N TYR A 122 15.11 -16.99 10.93
CA TYR A 122 15.14 -15.56 10.64
C TYR A 122 15.90 -15.35 9.33
N ALA A 123 15.19 -14.76 8.37
CA ALA A 123 15.71 -14.32 7.09
C ALA A 123 16.89 -13.36 7.31
N SER A 124 18.12 -13.84 7.05
CA SER A 124 19.11 -13.15 6.22
C SER A 124 20.41 -13.96 6.16
N GLY A 125 20.76 -14.45 4.97
CA GLY A 125 22.16 -14.56 4.52
C GLY A 125 23.11 -15.60 5.10
N THR A 126 22.85 -16.26 6.23
CA THR A 126 23.77 -17.31 6.74
C THR A 126 23.02 -18.48 7.36
N HIS A 127 23.33 -19.71 6.94
CA HIS A 127 22.70 -20.97 7.33
C HIS A 127 22.92 -21.40 8.79
N TYR A 128 23.18 -20.47 9.71
CA TYR A 128 23.41 -20.80 11.12
C TYR A 128 22.08 -20.78 11.88
N THR A 129 21.64 -21.95 12.34
CA THR A 129 20.53 -22.03 13.28
C THR A 129 20.98 -21.51 14.65
N LYS A 130 20.01 -21.04 15.46
CA LYS A 130 20.29 -20.57 16.83
C LYS A 130 21.07 -21.61 17.65
N ASP A 131 20.71 -22.88 17.50
CA ASP A 131 21.33 -23.99 18.21
C ASP A 131 22.76 -24.26 17.74
N GLN A 132 23.05 -24.08 16.45
CA GLN A 132 24.41 -24.17 15.92
C GLN A 132 25.31 -23.06 16.49
N ILE A 133 24.82 -21.82 16.54
CA ILE A 133 25.57 -20.69 17.12
C ILE A 133 25.86 -20.95 18.60
N LEU A 134 24.85 -21.40 19.36
CA LEU A 134 25.02 -21.77 20.77
C LEU A 134 26.00 -22.94 20.94
N SER A 135 25.99 -23.92 20.05
CA SER A 135 26.92 -25.05 20.08
C SER A 135 28.36 -24.62 19.81
N ILE A 136 28.56 -23.70 18.86
CA ILE A 136 29.87 -23.09 18.57
C ILE A 136 30.36 -22.34 19.81
N ILE A 137 29.55 -21.47 20.40
CA ILE A 137 29.92 -20.70 21.60
C ILE A 137 30.30 -21.66 22.75
N LYS A 138 29.51 -22.69 23.01
CA LYS A 138 29.80 -23.69 24.05
C LYS A 138 31.09 -24.46 23.76
N SER A 139 31.33 -24.85 22.52
CA SER A 139 32.56 -25.56 22.12
C SER A 139 33.81 -24.69 22.32
N MET A 140 33.74 -23.40 21.97
CA MET A 140 34.85 -22.47 22.18
C MET A 140 35.09 -22.19 23.66
N ARG A 141 34.04 -22.13 24.48
CA ARG A 141 34.18 -22.01 25.94
C ARG A 141 34.80 -23.26 26.57
N LYS A 142 34.49 -24.45 26.05
CA LYS A 142 35.14 -25.70 26.47
C LYS A 142 36.64 -25.70 26.14
N ASN A 143 37.03 -25.02 25.07
CA ASN A 143 38.42 -24.81 24.67
C ASN A 143 39.05 -23.56 25.34
N GLU A 144 38.50 -23.11 26.47
CA GLU A 144 39.00 -21.96 27.26
C GLU A 144 39.10 -20.62 26.50
N ALA A 145 38.39 -20.46 25.37
CA ALA A 145 38.39 -19.20 24.65
C ALA A 145 37.73 -18.07 25.45
N THR A 146 38.32 -16.88 25.39
CA THR A 146 37.78 -15.67 26.02
C THR A 146 36.51 -15.20 25.29
N PHE A 147 35.64 -14.47 26.00
CA PHE A 147 34.40 -13.95 25.39
C PHE A 147 34.67 -13.00 24.23
N ALA A 148 35.79 -12.27 24.26
CA ALA A 148 36.25 -11.43 23.14
C ALA A 148 36.64 -12.28 21.92
N ALA A 149 37.46 -13.33 22.12
CA ALA A 149 37.88 -14.21 21.03
C ALA A 149 36.71 -14.93 20.35
N ILE A 150 35.66 -15.27 21.10
CA ILE A 150 34.43 -15.86 20.54
C ILE A 150 33.68 -14.83 19.70
N ALA A 151 33.57 -13.58 20.17
CA ALA A 151 32.90 -12.52 19.41
C ALA A 151 33.64 -12.23 18.09
N ASP A 152 34.96 -12.15 18.13
CA ASP A 152 35.81 -11.95 16.95
C ASP A 152 35.68 -13.12 15.96
N TYR A 153 35.59 -14.35 16.46
CA TYR A 153 35.37 -15.53 15.64
C TYR A 153 34.01 -15.51 14.92
N LEU A 154 32.94 -15.13 15.62
CA LEU A 154 31.60 -15.02 15.05
C LEU A 154 31.53 -13.89 14.01
N LYS A 155 32.22 -12.78 14.26
CA LYS A 155 32.39 -11.68 13.31
C LYS A 155 33.18 -12.12 12.06
N GLY A 156 34.31 -12.81 12.24
CA GLY A 156 35.15 -13.31 11.16
C GLY A 156 34.45 -14.35 10.26
N LYS A 157 33.51 -15.12 10.82
CA LYS A 157 32.65 -16.04 10.06
C LYS A 157 31.41 -15.39 9.44
N GLY A 158 31.23 -14.08 9.60
CA GLY A 158 30.08 -13.35 9.05
C GLY A 158 28.74 -13.75 9.69
N ILE A 159 28.74 -14.29 10.91
CA ILE A 159 27.53 -14.75 11.58
C ILE A 159 26.79 -13.53 12.15
N PRO A 160 25.55 -13.25 11.74
CA PRO A 160 24.78 -12.13 12.27
C PRO A 160 24.41 -12.38 13.74
N THR A 161 24.18 -11.30 14.48
CA THR A 161 23.66 -11.37 15.86
C THR A 161 22.22 -11.89 15.88
N PHE A 162 21.74 -12.38 17.02
CA PHE A 162 20.36 -12.88 17.15
C PHE A 162 19.27 -11.83 16.86
N SER A 163 19.58 -10.54 16.99
CA SER A 163 18.67 -9.44 16.62
C SER A 163 18.75 -9.06 15.14
N GLY A 164 19.71 -9.61 14.39
CA GLY A 164 20.03 -9.21 13.02
C GLY A 164 20.58 -7.79 12.90
N ARG A 165 20.98 -7.16 14.02
CA ARG A 165 21.48 -5.78 14.06
C ARG A 165 22.82 -5.71 14.79
N GLY A 166 23.82 -5.11 14.14
CA GLY A 166 25.15 -4.89 14.70
C GLY A 166 26.04 -6.13 14.76
N GLU A 167 27.21 -5.98 15.39
CA GLU A 167 28.24 -7.02 15.49
C GLU A 167 28.17 -7.78 16.83
N TRP A 168 28.87 -8.92 16.89
CA TRP A 168 29.05 -9.67 18.12
C TRP A 168 29.94 -8.91 19.12
N HIS A 169 29.50 -8.84 20.37
CA HIS A 169 30.22 -8.21 21.47
C HIS A 169 30.47 -9.23 22.58
N ALA A 170 31.61 -9.13 23.28
CA ALA A 170 31.96 -10.03 24.37
C ALA A 170 30.87 -10.09 25.48
N GLN A 171 30.21 -8.96 25.76
CA GLN A 171 29.11 -8.89 26.71
C GLN A 171 27.90 -9.73 26.26
N THR A 172 27.58 -9.72 24.97
CA THR A 172 26.48 -10.52 24.39
C THR A 172 26.78 -12.01 24.52
N VAL A 173 28.02 -12.42 24.21
CA VAL A 173 28.45 -13.81 24.38
C VAL A 173 28.40 -14.23 25.85
N HIS A 174 28.85 -13.37 26.77
CA HIS A 174 28.79 -13.64 28.21
C HIS A 174 27.35 -13.89 28.70
N ARG A 175 26.38 -13.08 28.26
CA ARG A 175 24.96 -13.26 28.59
C ARG A 175 24.39 -14.60 28.08
N LEU A 176 24.92 -15.12 26.97
CA LEU A 176 24.49 -16.41 26.39
C LEU A 176 25.16 -17.62 27.04
N CYS A 177 26.23 -17.41 27.80
CA CYS A 177 26.95 -18.46 28.53
C CYS A 177 26.55 -18.57 30.01
N LYS A 178 25.68 -17.68 30.52
CA LYS A 178 25.08 -17.80 31.85
C LYS A 178 23.95 -18.82 31.83
#